data_AF-A0A8X8AV73-F1
#
_entry.id   AF-A0A8X8AV73-F1
#
_cell.length_a   1.000
_cell.length_b   1.000
_cell.length_c   1.000
_cell.angle_alpha   90.00
_cell.angle_beta   90.00
_cell.angle_gamma   90.00
#
_symmetry.space_group_name_H-M   'P 1'
#
loop_
_entity.id
_entity.type
_entity.pdbx_description
1 polymer ?
#
loop_
_entity_poly.entity_id
_entity_poly.type
_entity_poly.pdbx_seq_one_letter_code
_entity_poly.pdbx_strand_id
1 'polypeptide(L)'
;MAIKKLLFASLLICSMIQSSHGATKERLFTDLEKGALEVTATPSRTGQGVILAAGVDKLSITWKVSSKATKEPEFKTIKVKLCYAPVSQVDRPWRKTENELFKDKSCPHKISSFSYDPTVKTAQSFDYTLERDIPTGTYYVRAYAVDAKDHEVAFGQSTNENKTTDLFSVQAISGRHKSLDIASVCFSVFSVVALLVFFVNEKRKAKIEQSK
;
A
#
# COMPACT_ATOMS: atom_id res chain seq x y z
N MET A 1 14.15 -29.68 51.36
CA MET A 1 14.59 -30.05 49.99
C MET A 1 13.68 -29.53 48.87
N ALA A 2 12.38 -29.30 49.09
CA ALA A 2 11.45 -28.80 48.05
C ALA A 2 11.78 -27.37 47.55
N ILE A 3 12.17 -26.46 48.45
CA ILE A 3 12.48 -25.06 48.10
C ILE A 3 13.71 -24.96 47.16
N LYS A 4 14.73 -25.81 47.37
CA LYS A 4 15.90 -25.88 46.47
C LYS A 4 15.51 -26.37 45.07
N LYS A 5 14.58 -27.33 44.96
CA LYS A 5 14.08 -27.81 43.66
C LYS A 5 13.23 -26.76 42.94
N LEU A 6 12.45 -25.98 43.68
CA LEU A 6 11.64 -24.87 43.14
C LEU A 6 12.51 -23.72 42.63
N LEU A 7 13.57 -23.35 43.37
CA LEU A 7 14.53 -22.33 42.94
C LEU A 7 15.33 -22.77 41.71
N PHE A 8 15.74 -24.04 41.66
CA PHE A 8 16.45 -24.58 40.49
C PHE A 8 15.55 -24.63 39.25
N ALA A 9 14.28 -25.02 39.40
CA ALA A 9 13.31 -25.01 38.32
C ALA A 9 13.01 -23.58 37.83
N SER A 10 12.88 -22.60 38.73
CA SER A 10 12.69 -21.20 38.38
C SER A 10 13.89 -20.62 37.62
N LEU A 11 15.12 -20.97 38.02
CA LEU A 11 16.34 -20.53 37.34
C LEU A 11 16.45 -21.15 35.93
N LEU A 12 16.06 -22.42 35.78
CA LEU A 12 16.01 -23.11 34.49
C LEU A 12 14.99 -22.46 33.54
N ILE A 13 13.80 -22.10 34.04
CA ILE A 13 12.75 -21.43 33.26
C ILE A 13 13.19 -20.01 32.86
N CYS A 14 13.85 -19.25 33.75
CA CYS A 14 14.39 -17.93 33.41
C CYS A 14 15.51 -18.00 32.35
N SER A 15 16.34 -19.04 32.37
CA SER A 15 17.40 -19.23 31.34
C SER A 15 16.84 -19.56 29.94
N MET A 16 15.61 -20.09 29.86
CA MET A 16 14.92 -20.40 28.61
C MET A 16 14.19 -19.18 28.01
N ILE A 17 14.05 -18.07 28.76
CA ILE A 17 13.45 -16.82 28.25
C ILE A 17 14.47 -16.01 27.45
N GLN A 18 15.77 -16.19 27.68
CA GLN A 18 16.83 -15.54 26.90
C GLN A 18 17.01 -16.12 25.49
N SER A 19 16.53 -17.34 25.23
CA SER A 19 16.63 -17.98 23.90
C SER A 19 15.46 -17.67 22.96
N SER A 20 14.44 -16.92 23.39
CA SER A 20 13.30 -16.52 22.54
C SER A 20 13.51 -15.21 21.78
N HIS A 21 14.61 -14.49 22.02
CA HIS A 21 14.99 -13.38 21.15
C HIS A 21 15.60 -13.98 19.89
N GLY A 22 14.79 -14.11 18.85
CA GLY A 22 15.24 -14.34 17.48
C GLY A 22 16.18 -13.20 17.08
N ALA A 23 17.46 -13.32 17.43
CA ALA A 23 18.51 -12.37 17.13
C ALA A 23 18.96 -12.49 15.68
N THR A 24 18.02 -12.42 14.75
CA THR A 24 18.31 -11.94 13.40
C THR A 24 18.58 -10.45 13.53
N LYS A 25 19.80 -10.02 13.23
CA LYS A 25 20.18 -8.59 13.14
C LYS A 25 19.04 -7.81 12.49
N GLU A 26 18.43 -6.88 13.23
CA GLU A 26 17.36 -6.04 12.71
C GLU A 26 17.86 -5.33 11.44
N ARG A 27 17.16 -5.54 10.33
CA ARG A 27 17.57 -4.99 9.04
C ARG A 27 17.03 -3.58 8.92
N LEU A 28 17.94 -2.63 8.79
CA LEU A 28 17.60 -1.21 8.74
C LEU A 28 17.65 -0.70 7.29
N PHE A 29 16.75 0.23 6.95
CA PHE A 29 16.79 0.95 5.68
C PHE A 29 18.08 1.72 5.48
N THR A 30 18.70 2.18 6.58
CA THR A 30 20.01 2.83 6.57
C THR A 30 21.15 1.91 6.12
N ASP A 31 21.01 0.60 6.29
CA ASP A 31 22.04 -0.39 5.96
C ASP A 31 21.99 -0.82 4.47
N LEU A 32 20.86 -0.54 3.81
CA LEU A 32 20.68 -0.82 2.39
C LEU A 32 21.48 0.17 1.55
N GLU A 33 22.05 -0.31 0.45
CA GLU A 33 22.66 0.57 -0.53
C GLU A 33 21.57 1.36 -1.29
N LYS A 34 21.56 2.68 -1.08
CA LYS A 34 20.58 3.60 -1.67
C LYS A 34 20.97 3.94 -3.10
N GLY A 35 20.03 3.89 -4.02
CA GLY A 35 20.24 4.31 -5.40
C GLY A 35 21.02 3.30 -6.26
N ALA A 36 21.19 2.07 -5.77
CA ALA A 36 21.77 0.98 -6.56
C ALA A 36 20.87 0.55 -7.73
N LEU A 37 19.57 0.84 -7.66
CA LEU A 37 18.62 0.64 -8.74
C LEU A 37 18.09 1.99 -9.23
N GLU A 38 18.12 2.21 -10.53
CA GLU A 38 17.42 3.30 -11.21
C GLU A 38 16.03 2.79 -11.56
N VAL A 39 14.99 3.46 -11.07
CA VAL A 39 13.60 3.04 -11.26
C VAL A 39 12.82 4.20 -11.85
N THR A 40 12.05 3.94 -12.89
CA THR A 40 11.14 4.89 -13.52
C THR A 40 9.76 4.25 -13.59
N ALA A 41 8.73 4.99 -13.20
CA ALA A 41 7.34 4.55 -13.29
C ALA A 41 6.53 5.60 -14.02
N THR A 42 5.99 5.25 -15.18
CA THR A 42 5.15 6.14 -15.98
C THR A 42 3.73 5.59 -16.03
N PRO A 43 2.72 6.36 -15.56
CA PRO A 43 1.34 5.93 -15.66
C PRO A 43 0.82 6.03 -17.09
N SER A 44 -0.13 5.16 -17.45
CA SER A 44 -0.78 5.13 -18.77
C SER A 44 -1.49 6.43 -19.11
N ARG A 45 -1.97 7.15 -18.09
CA ARG A 45 -2.56 8.48 -18.21
C ARG A 45 -1.70 9.48 -17.45
N THR A 46 -1.24 10.51 -18.14
CA THR A 46 -0.42 11.60 -17.60
C THR A 46 -1.12 12.94 -17.77
N GLY A 47 -0.98 13.84 -16.79
CA GLY A 47 -1.62 15.16 -16.80
C GLY A 47 -1.89 15.69 -15.39
N GLN A 48 -2.05 17.00 -15.26
CA GLN A 48 -2.40 17.63 -13.98
C GLN A 48 -3.80 17.16 -13.53
N GLY A 49 -3.90 16.68 -12.30
CA GLY A 49 -5.16 16.18 -11.73
C GLY A 49 -5.59 14.79 -12.21
N VAL A 50 -4.76 14.08 -12.98
CA VAL A 50 -5.08 12.70 -13.39
C VAL A 50 -5.01 11.78 -12.18
N ILE A 51 -6.10 11.05 -11.97
CA ILE A 51 -6.23 10.00 -10.96
C ILE A 51 -6.44 8.67 -11.67
N LEU A 52 -5.57 7.71 -11.37
CA LEU A 52 -5.59 6.37 -11.95
C LEU A 52 -6.65 5.51 -11.28
N ALA A 53 -7.40 4.75 -12.06
CA ALA A 53 -8.39 3.81 -11.59
C ALA A 53 -7.75 2.43 -11.38
N ALA A 54 -7.80 1.94 -10.14
CA ALA A 54 -7.45 0.56 -9.81
C ALA A 54 -8.26 -0.44 -10.66
N GLY A 55 -7.60 -1.47 -11.19
CA GLY A 55 -8.18 -2.50 -12.04
C GLY A 55 -8.34 -2.15 -13.52
N VAL A 56 -7.99 -0.92 -13.94
CA VAL A 56 -8.17 -0.44 -15.32
C VAL A 56 -6.89 0.16 -15.86
N ASP A 57 -6.31 1.12 -15.15
CA ASP A 57 -5.10 1.81 -15.59
C ASP A 57 -3.83 0.98 -15.40
N LYS A 58 -2.83 1.28 -16.23
CA LYS A 58 -1.53 0.58 -16.22
C LYS A 58 -0.41 1.52 -15.82
N LEU A 59 0.64 0.94 -15.27
CA LEU A 59 1.91 1.58 -14.96
C LEU A 59 2.99 0.90 -15.81
N SER A 60 3.70 1.66 -16.63
CA SER A 60 4.90 1.17 -17.28
C SER A 60 6.08 1.40 -16.35
N ILE A 61 6.71 0.31 -15.91
CA ILE A 61 7.77 0.34 -14.91
C ILE A 61 9.04 -0.12 -15.59
N THR A 62 10.06 0.73 -15.51
CA THR A 62 11.41 0.43 -15.97
C THR A 62 12.36 0.44 -14.78
N TRP A 63 13.21 -0.56 -14.68
CA TRP A 63 14.30 -0.57 -13.71
C TRP A 63 15.61 -1.02 -14.32
N LYS A 64 16.71 -0.55 -13.75
CA LYS A 64 18.08 -0.87 -14.16
C LYS A 64 19.01 -0.82 -12.95
N VAL A 65 20.05 -1.64 -12.94
CA VAL A 65 21.13 -1.51 -11.96
C VAL A 65 22.00 -0.30 -12.32
N SER A 66 22.20 0.60 -11.36
CA SER A 66 23.05 1.77 -11.56
C SER A 66 24.53 1.36 -11.59
N SER A 67 25.35 2.08 -12.34
CA SER A 67 26.80 1.85 -12.38
C SER A 67 27.51 2.09 -11.05
N LYS A 68 26.83 2.72 -10.09
CA LYS A 68 27.33 3.01 -8.75
C LYS A 68 27.04 1.88 -7.74
N ALA A 69 26.31 0.84 -8.15
CA ALA A 69 25.95 -0.26 -7.27
C ALA A 69 27.18 -1.09 -6.90
N THR A 70 27.55 -1.05 -5.62
CA THR A 70 28.71 -1.77 -5.06
C THR A 70 28.32 -3.18 -4.63
N LYS A 71 27.08 -3.39 -4.19
CA LYS A 71 26.54 -4.69 -3.77
C LYS A 71 25.89 -5.49 -4.90
N GLU A 72 26.03 -5.06 -6.17
CA GLU A 72 25.52 -5.80 -7.35
C GLU A 72 25.83 -7.32 -7.32
N PRO A 73 27.02 -7.78 -6.89
CA PRO A 73 27.32 -9.22 -6.86
C PRO A 73 26.44 -10.04 -5.91
N GLU A 74 25.82 -9.41 -4.91
CA GLU A 74 24.92 -10.06 -3.96
C GLU A 74 23.51 -10.24 -4.52
N PHE A 75 23.17 -9.54 -5.61
CA PHE A 75 21.81 -9.51 -6.13
C PHE A 75 21.43 -10.86 -6.75
N LYS A 76 20.27 -11.38 -6.36
CA LYS A 76 19.66 -12.60 -6.91
C LYS A 76 18.26 -12.36 -7.43
N THR A 77 17.50 -11.50 -6.77
CA THR A 77 16.12 -11.20 -7.17
C THR A 77 15.86 -9.71 -7.01
N ILE A 78 15.20 -9.12 -8.01
CA ILE A 78 14.69 -7.76 -7.94
C ILE A 78 13.19 -7.82 -7.63
N LYS A 79 12.80 -7.30 -6.47
CA LYS A 79 11.40 -7.19 -6.05
C LYS A 79 10.92 -5.76 -6.26
N VAL A 80 9.93 -5.58 -7.12
CA VAL A 80 9.30 -4.28 -7.35
C VAL A 80 8.04 -4.20 -6.50
N LYS A 81 7.92 -3.14 -5.70
CA LYS A 81 6.80 -2.89 -4.79
C LYS A 81 6.22 -1.49 -5.04
N LEU A 82 4.93 -1.34 -4.78
CA LEU A 82 4.22 -0.07 -4.77
C LEU A 82 4.21 0.49 -3.34
N CYS A 83 4.59 1.76 -3.19
CA CYS A 83 4.78 2.40 -1.89
C CYS A 83 3.94 3.67 -1.74
N TYR A 84 3.42 3.91 -0.54
CA TYR A 84 2.70 5.13 -0.20
C TYR A 84 3.63 6.34 -0.12
N ALA A 85 3.30 7.40 -0.86
CA ALA A 85 3.94 8.70 -0.72
C ALA A 85 3.63 9.32 0.66
N PRO A 86 4.49 10.20 1.21
CA PRO A 86 4.30 10.80 2.54
C PRO A 86 2.92 11.42 2.75
N VAL A 87 2.37 12.08 1.71
CA VAL A 87 1.02 12.67 1.73
C VAL A 87 -0.10 11.66 2.03
N SER A 88 0.12 10.38 1.73
CA SER A 88 -0.82 9.28 1.99
C SER A 88 -0.55 8.50 3.27
N GLN A 89 0.46 8.91 4.05
CA GLN A 89 0.82 8.32 5.34
C GLN A 89 0.32 9.14 6.54
N VAL A 90 -0.04 10.42 6.32
CA VAL A 90 -0.57 11.31 7.36
C VAL A 90 -1.81 10.70 8.02
N ASP A 91 -1.81 10.65 9.36
CA ASP A 91 -2.85 10.04 10.22
C ASP A 91 -3.17 8.57 9.92
N ARG A 92 -2.24 7.85 9.27
CA ARG A 92 -2.41 6.45 8.88
C ARG A 92 -1.22 5.62 9.33
N PRO A 93 -1.14 5.23 10.62
CA PRO A 93 -0.03 4.42 11.16
C PRO A 93 0.19 3.10 10.42
N TRP A 94 -0.85 2.55 9.80
CA TRP A 94 -0.77 1.34 8.98
C TRP A 94 -0.14 1.53 7.59
N ARG A 95 0.30 2.76 7.24
CA ARG A 95 1.01 3.11 6.00
C ARG A 95 2.38 3.75 6.25
N LYS A 96 2.79 3.86 7.51
CA LYS A 96 3.97 4.62 7.94
C LYS A 96 5.27 3.96 7.48
N THR A 97 6.22 4.77 7.01
CA THR A 97 7.61 4.34 6.80
C THR A 97 8.34 4.23 8.13
N GLU A 98 9.00 3.09 8.37
CA GLU A 98 9.89 2.87 9.52
C GLU A 98 11.30 2.52 9.03
N ASN A 99 12.32 2.77 9.87
CA ASN A 99 13.70 2.41 9.50
C ASN A 99 13.92 0.90 9.56
N GLU A 100 13.27 0.19 10.48
CA GLU A 100 13.31 -1.26 10.52
C GLU A 100 12.48 -1.84 9.38
N LEU A 101 13.12 -2.55 8.45
CA LEU A 101 12.47 -3.10 7.25
C LEU A 101 11.27 -3.99 7.57
N PHE A 102 11.36 -4.79 8.65
CA PHE A 102 10.26 -5.65 9.08
C PHE A 102 9.05 -4.87 9.61
N LYS A 103 9.26 -3.66 10.15
CA LYS A 103 8.18 -2.79 10.64
C LYS A 103 7.66 -1.82 9.58
N ASP A 104 8.33 -1.70 8.44
CA ASP A 104 7.93 -0.79 7.37
C ASP A 104 6.63 -1.22 6.69
N LYS A 105 5.62 -0.36 6.77
CA LYS A 105 4.31 -0.58 6.15
C LYS A 105 4.10 0.31 4.93
N SER A 106 5.12 1.04 4.50
CA SER A 106 4.98 1.98 3.40
C SER A 106 4.89 1.31 2.04
N CYS A 107 5.42 0.09 1.87
CA CYS A 107 5.44 -0.63 0.60
C CYS A 107 4.74 -2.02 0.67
N PRO A 108 3.42 -2.09 0.93
CA PRO A 108 2.76 -3.37 1.18
C PRO A 108 2.42 -4.15 -0.09
N HIS A 109 2.27 -3.48 -1.24
CA HIS A 109 1.80 -4.13 -2.47
C HIS A 109 2.99 -4.58 -3.33
N LYS A 110 3.04 -5.87 -3.64
CA LYS A 110 4.02 -6.45 -4.55
C LYS A 110 3.53 -6.28 -5.98
N ILE A 111 4.37 -5.71 -6.83
CA ILE A 111 4.09 -5.56 -8.26
C ILE A 111 4.60 -6.79 -9.02
N SER A 112 5.89 -7.11 -8.86
CA SER A 112 6.51 -8.25 -9.52
C SER A 112 7.83 -8.62 -8.84
N SER A 113 8.37 -9.79 -9.19
CA SER A 113 9.70 -10.23 -8.78
C SER A 113 10.41 -10.87 -9.95
N PHE A 114 11.65 -10.45 -10.20
CA PHE A 114 12.45 -10.89 -11.34
C PHE A 114 13.72 -11.56 -10.84
N SER A 115 14.08 -12.70 -11.41
CA SER A 115 15.42 -13.25 -11.22
C SER A 115 16.42 -12.29 -11.84
N TYR A 116 17.47 -11.96 -11.11
CA TYR A 116 18.51 -11.08 -11.58
C TYR A 116 19.64 -11.88 -12.24
N ASP A 117 20.02 -11.48 -13.45
CA ASP A 117 21.17 -12.01 -14.17
C ASP A 117 22.18 -10.88 -14.41
N PRO A 118 23.38 -10.93 -13.81
CA PRO A 118 24.40 -9.89 -13.96
C PRO A 118 24.95 -9.77 -15.39
N THR A 119 24.71 -10.76 -16.26
CA THR A 119 25.08 -10.67 -17.68
C THR A 119 24.13 -9.76 -18.48
N VAL A 120 22.90 -9.58 -17.99
CA VAL A 120 21.86 -8.77 -18.64
C VAL A 120 21.84 -7.39 -18.00
N LYS A 121 22.71 -6.49 -18.48
CA LYS A 121 22.83 -5.10 -17.99
C LYS A 121 21.87 -4.10 -18.65
N THR A 122 20.93 -4.58 -19.45
CA THR A 122 19.92 -3.74 -20.09
C THR A 122 18.82 -3.35 -19.10
N ALA A 123 18.19 -2.20 -19.34
CA ALA A 123 17.02 -1.81 -18.56
C ALA A 123 15.88 -2.81 -18.83
N GLN A 124 15.19 -3.22 -17.77
CA GLN A 124 14.03 -4.08 -17.86
C GLN A 124 12.77 -3.24 -17.72
N SER A 125 11.89 -3.33 -18.71
CA SER A 125 10.62 -2.61 -18.75
C SER A 125 9.46 -3.59 -18.83
N PHE A 126 8.40 -3.32 -18.07
CA PHE A 126 7.17 -4.12 -18.09
C PHE A 126 5.97 -3.25 -17.71
N ASP A 127 4.81 -3.64 -18.23
CA ASP A 127 3.55 -2.99 -17.88
C ASP A 127 2.85 -3.75 -16.75
N TYR A 128 2.43 -3.02 -15.73
CA TYR A 128 1.67 -3.52 -14.60
C TYR A 128 0.29 -2.87 -14.57
N THR A 129 -0.76 -3.67 -14.63
CA THR A 129 -2.12 -3.17 -14.39
C THR A 129 -2.31 -3.00 -12.88
N LEU A 130 -2.73 -1.82 -12.44
CA LEU A 130 -3.03 -1.58 -11.02
C LEU A 130 -4.07 -2.60 -10.54
N GLU A 131 -3.77 -3.35 -9.49
CA GLU A 131 -4.70 -4.32 -8.95
C GLU A 131 -5.93 -3.65 -8.33
N ARG A 132 -7.03 -4.40 -8.24
CA ARG A 132 -8.34 -3.90 -7.77
C ARG A 132 -8.37 -3.59 -6.27
N ASP A 133 -7.47 -4.21 -5.52
CA ASP A 133 -7.34 -4.09 -4.07
C ASP A 133 -6.44 -2.91 -3.64
N ILE A 134 -5.81 -2.22 -4.59
CA ILE A 134 -5.00 -1.03 -4.31
C ILE A 134 -5.91 0.08 -3.77
N PRO A 135 -5.70 0.53 -2.52
CA PRO A 135 -6.57 1.51 -1.90
C PRO A 135 -6.29 2.92 -2.44
N THR A 136 -7.23 3.84 -2.22
CA THR A 136 -7.04 5.24 -2.63
C THR A 136 -5.85 5.86 -1.90
N GLY A 137 -4.98 6.51 -2.67
CA GLY A 137 -3.77 7.15 -2.17
C GLY A 137 -2.85 7.61 -3.29
N THR A 138 -1.77 8.27 -2.90
CA THR A 138 -0.68 8.69 -3.77
C THR A 138 0.50 7.76 -3.54
N TYR A 139 1.09 7.29 -4.64
CA TYR A 139 2.08 6.24 -4.63
C TYR A 139 3.32 6.60 -5.46
N TYR A 140 4.39 5.84 -5.21
CA TYR A 140 5.58 5.74 -6.03
C TYR A 140 6.03 4.28 -6.08
N VAL A 141 6.93 3.94 -7.01
CA VAL A 141 7.44 2.58 -7.15
C VAL A 141 8.82 2.49 -6.51
N ARG A 142 9.08 1.40 -5.78
CA ARG A 142 10.40 1.08 -5.22
C ARG A 142 10.78 -0.34 -5.63
N ALA A 143 11.99 -0.47 -6.14
CA ALA A 143 12.62 -1.76 -6.39
C ALA A 143 13.61 -2.08 -5.27
N TYR A 144 13.63 -3.32 -4.84
CA TYR A 144 14.57 -3.86 -3.87
C TYR A 144 15.40 -4.94 -4.56
N ALA A 145 16.72 -4.88 -4.39
CA ALA A 145 17.59 -5.99 -4.74
C ALA A 145 17.76 -6.87 -3.51
N VAL A 146 17.64 -8.17 -3.74
CA VAL A 146 17.53 -9.18 -2.70
C VAL A 146 18.59 -10.26 -2.90
N ASP A 147 19.21 -10.70 -1.80
CA ASP A 147 20.23 -11.75 -1.78
C ASP A 147 19.64 -13.17 -1.91
N ALA A 148 20.52 -14.18 -1.90
CA ALA A 148 20.13 -15.59 -1.98
C ALA A 148 19.30 -16.09 -0.77
N LYS A 149 19.30 -15.33 0.34
CA LYS A 149 18.56 -15.62 1.57
C LYS A 149 17.26 -14.82 1.65
N ASP A 150 16.85 -14.21 0.54
CA ASP A 150 15.68 -13.36 0.42
C ASP A 150 15.72 -12.06 1.25
N HIS A 151 16.92 -11.57 1.61
CA HIS A 151 17.09 -10.30 2.32
C HIS A 151 17.34 -9.13 1.38
N GLU A 152 16.69 -8.00 1.63
CA GLU A 152 16.98 -6.75 0.95
C GLU A 152 18.42 -6.29 1.27
N VAL A 153 19.20 -6.01 0.23
CA VAL A 153 20.60 -5.51 0.33
C VAL A 153 20.77 -4.12 -0.26
N ALA A 154 19.88 -3.75 -1.18
CA ALA A 154 19.91 -2.49 -1.92
C ALA A 154 18.50 -2.10 -2.37
N PHE A 155 18.29 -0.80 -2.62
CA PHE A 155 17.03 -0.34 -3.20
C PHE A 155 17.20 0.86 -4.13
N GLY A 156 16.18 1.05 -4.96
CA GLY A 156 15.97 2.22 -5.79
C GLY A 156 14.49 2.58 -5.83
N GLN A 157 14.18 3.84 -6.10
CA GLN A 157 12.81 4.34 -6.11
C GLN A 157 12.60 5.32 -7.24
N SER A 158 11.36 5.43 -7.73
CA SER A 158 11.00 6.30 -8.84
C SER A 158 10.91 7.77 -8.48
N THR A 159 11.06 8.11 -7.20
CA THR A 159 10.90 9.46 -6.64
C THR A 159 12.20 9.93 -5.98
N ASN A 160 12.37 11.23 -5.82
CA ASN A 160 13.50 11.82 -5.09
C ASN A 160 13.55 11.39 -3.61
N GLU A 161 14.65 11.70 -2.91
CA GLU A 161 14.84 11.32 -1.51
C GLU A 161 13.74 11.85 -0.59
N ASN A 162 13.24 13.07 -0.87
CA ASN A 162 12.15 13.70 -0.14
C ASN A 162 10.76 13.16 -0.52
N LYS A 163 10.66 12.29 -1.52
CA LYS A 163 9.42 11.66 -2.02
C LYS A 163 8.36 12.68 -2.44
N THR A 164 8.76 13.70 -3.20
CA THR A 164 7.92 14.81 -3.68
C THR A 164 7.75 14.82 -5.21
N THR A 165 8.60 14.13 -5.97
CA THR A 165 8.54 14.09 -7.44
C THR A 165 7.99 12.76 -7.94
N ASP A 166 7.48 12.72 -9.18
CA ASP A 166 7.13 11.46 -9.88
C ASP A 166 6.14 10.58 -9.11
N LEU A 167 5.24 11.25 -8.38
CA LEU A 167 4.15 10.63 -7.64
C LEU A 167 2.91 10.54 -8.54
N PHE A 168 2.12 9.49 -8.34
CA PHE A 168 0.83 9.33 -9.02
C PHE A 168 -0.27 8.97 -8.04
N SER A 169 -1.47 9.47 -8.29
CA SER A 169 -2.63 9.24 -7.44
C SER A 169 -3.47 8.10 -8.01
N VAL A 170 -3.87 7.18 -7.16
CA VAL A 170 -4.73 6.04 -7.46
C VAL A 170 -6.03 6.18 -6.67
N GLN A 171 -7.13 5.92 -7.35
CA GLN A 171 -8.45 5.78 -6.77
C GLN A 171 -8.83 4.29 -6.76
N ALA A 172 -9.14 3.79 -5.57
CA ALA A 172 -9.65 2.44 -5.40
C ALA A 172 -10.99 2.26 -6.08
N ILE A 173 -11.30 1.00 -6.40
CA ILE A 173 -12.66 0.62 -6.76
C ILE A 173 -13.54 0.81 -5.52
N SER A 174 -14.50 1.73 -5.58
CA SER A 174 -15.48 1.84 -4.49
C SER A 174 -16.41 0.62 -4.54
N GLY A 175 -16.55 -0.10 -3.43
CA GLY A 175 -17.60 -1.13 -3.28
C GLY A 175 -19.03 -0.57 -3.35
N ARG A 176 -19.18 0.77 -3.40
CA ARG A 176 -20.44 1.47 -3.63
C ARG A 176 -20.82 1.35 -5.11
N HIS A 177 -21.70 0.40 -5.41
CA HIS A 177 -22.27 0.24 -6.73
C HIS A 177 -23.12 1.45 -7.11
N LYS A 178 -23.05 1.90 -8.38
CA LYS A 178 -23.90 2.98 -8.91
C LYS A 178 -25.40 2.74 -8.71
N SER A 179 -25.82 1.47 -8.65
CA SER A 179 -27.20 1.08 -8.34
C SER A 179 -27.63 1.52 -6.94
N LEU A 180 -26.74 1.46 -5.95
CA LEU A 180 -27.02 1.87 -4.58
C LEU A 180 -27.22 3.39 -4.51
N ASP A 181 -26.42 4.15 -5.26
CA ASP A 181 -26.55 5.60 -5.37
C ASP A 181 -27.90 5.99 -5.95
N ILE A 182 -28.27 5.37 -7.08
CA ILE A 182 -29.54 5.62 -7.75
C ILE A 182 -30.70 5.25 -6.83
N ALA A 183 -30.65 4.07 -6.19
CA ALA A 183 -31.68 3.64 -5.25
C ALA A 183 -31.82 4.62 -4.08
N SER A 184 -30.72 5.11 -3.52
CA SER A 184 -30.74 6.08 -2.42
C SER A 184 -31.44 7.39 -2.81
N VAL A 185 -31.21 7.87 -4.03
CA VAL A 185 -31.87 9.07 -4.56
C VAL A 185 -33.36 8.82 -4.76
N CYS A 186 -33.73 7.71 -5.39
CA CYS A 186 -35.13 7.34 -5.62
C CYS A 186 -35.92 7.22 -4.31
N PHE A 187 -35.38 6.51 -3.31
CA PHE A 187 -36.05 6.35 -2.01
C PHE A 187 -36.13 7.68 -1.24
N SER A 188 -35.12 8.53 -1.34
CA SER A 188 -35.14 9.86 -0.71
C SER A 188 -36.25 10.73 -1.31
N VAL A 189 -36.34 10.80 -2.64
CA VAL A 189 -37.41 11.56 -3.32
C VAL A 189 -38.78 10.98 -3.01
N PHE A 190 -38.93 9.65 -3.04
CA PHE A 190 -40.19 8.99 -2.71
C PHE A 190 -40.66 9.33 -1.29
N SER A 191 -39.75 9.35 -0.30
CA SER A 191 -40.12 9.68 1.08
C SER A 191 -40.71 11.08 1.24
N VAL A 192 -40.12 12.09 0.57
CA VAL A 192 -40.60 13.47 0.61
C VAL A 192 -41.94 13.61 -0.08
N VAL A 193 -42.09 12.98 -1.25
CA VAL A 193 -43.35 12.99 -2.00
C VAL A 193 -44.47 12.30 -1.22
N ALA A 194 -44.18 11.13 -0.63
CA ALA A 194 -45.15 10.41 0.18
C ALA A 194 -45.64 11.27 1.36
N LEU A 195 -44.72 11.93 2.07
CA LEU A 195 -45.04 12.82 3.18
C LEU A 195 -45.94 14.00 2.76
N LEU A 196 -45.65 14.62 1.61
CA LEU A 196 -46.50 15.68 1.06
C LEU A 196 -47.90 15.17 0.70
N VAL A 197 -47.99 13.99 0.08
CA VAL A 197 -49.28 13.36 -0.26
C VAL A 197 -50.09 13.06 1.00
N PHE A 198 -49.44 12.54 2.06
CA PHE A 198 -50.09 12.31 3.35
C PHE A 198 -50.65 13.61 3.95
N PHE A 199 -49.87 14.70 3.98
CA PHE A 199 -50.37 15.98 4.49
C PHE A 199 -51.52 16.57 3.68
N VAL A 200 -51.49 16.45 2.34
CA VAL A 200 -52.59 16.93 1.50
C VAL A 200 -53.85 16.10 1.73
N ASN A 201 -53.72 14.78 1.84
CA ASN A 201 -54.85 13.90 2.12
C ASN A 201 -55.46 14.15 3.50
N GLU A 202 -54.65 14.33 4.55
CA GLU A 202 -55.16 14.71 5.87
C GLU A 202 -55.89 16.05 5.84
N LYS A 203 -55.31 17.08 5.20
CA LYS A 203 -55.99 18.38 5.04
C LYS A 203 -57.33 18.26 4.31
N ARG A 204 -57.41 17.43 3.27
CA ARG A 204 -58.65 17.19 2.53
C ARG A 204 -59.70 16.50 3.41
N LYS A 205 -59.31 15.47 4.16
CA LYS A 205 -60.20 14.77 5.10
C LYS A 205 -60.74 15.70 6.18
N ALA A 206 -59.88 16.49 6.81
CA ALA A 206 -60.28 17.46 7.84
C ALA A 206 -61.29 18.50 7.32
N LYS A 207 -61.12 18.99 6.09
CA LYS A 207 -62.10 19.91 5.47
C LYS A 207 -63.46 19.27 5.21
N ILE A 208 -63.49 18.00 4.80
CA ILE A 208 -64.75 17.27 4.54
C ILE A 208 -65.50 17.03 5.86
N GLU A 209 -64.79 16.68 6.93
CA GLU A 209 -65.40 16.47 8.25
C GLU A 209 -65.96 17.77 8.85
N GLN A 210 -65.30 18.91 8.67
CA GLN A 210 -65.84 20.21 9.12
C GLN A 210 -67.02 20.73 8.29
N SER A 211 -67.22 20.20 7.09
CA SER A 211 -68.32 20.56 6.19
C SER A 211 -69.57 19.71 6.41
N LYS A 212 -69.51 18.71 7.30
CA LYS A 212 -70.59 17.77 7.60
C LYS A 212 -71.25 18.11 8.91
#